data_AF-A0A7X4IWY3-F1
#
_entry.id   AF-A0A7X4IWY3-F1
#
_cell.length_a   1.000
_cell.length_b   1.000
_cell.length_c   1.000
_cell.angle_alpha   90.00
_cell.angle_beta   90.00
_cell.angle_gamma   90.00
#
_symmetry.space_group_name_H-M   'P 1'
#
loop_
_entity.id
_entity.type
_entity.pdbx_description
1 polymer ?
#
loop_
_entity_poly.entity_id
_entity_poly.type
_entity_poly.pdbx_seq_one_letter_code
_entity_poly.pdbx_strand_id
1 'polypeptide(L)'
;MPRRRARPRRVTYSHPNGFAQSLARIKEASGLTWADLARELGTSTLNLWRWRKGVHPNARHLLALQDLARRMDLEHLLPRARVRRPPHR
;
A
#
# COMPACT_ATOMS: atom_id res chain seq x y z
N MET A 1 21.63 9.65 -32.33
CA MET A 1 21.45 10.45 -31.10
C MET A 1 20.35 9.81 -30.22
N PRO A 2 20.66 9.30 -29.01
CA PRO A 2 19.67 8.62 -28.17
C PRO A 2 18.68 9.62 -27.55
N ARG A 3 17.38 9.42 -27.80
CA ARG A 3 16.29 10.23 -27.23
C ARG A 3 16.18 9.98 -25.73
N ARG A 4 16.68 10.92 -24.92
CA ARG A 4 16.43 10.99 -23.47
C ARG A 4 14.91 11.00 -23.24
N ARG A 5 14.37 9.90 -22.71
CA ARG A 5 12.98 9.83 -22.26
C ARG A 5 12.82 10.78 -21.07
N ALA A 6 12.13 11.89 -21.29
CA ALA A 6 11.70 12.79 -20.23
C ALA A 6 10.96 11.96 -19.16
N ARG A 7 11.52 11.90 -17.94
CA ARG A 7 10.84 11.30 -16.80
C ARG A 7 9.58 12.12 -16.55
N PRO A 8 8.36 11.54 -16.58
CA PRO A 8 7.18 12.31 -16.24
C PRO A 8 7.33 12.81 -14.80
N ARG A 9 7.09 14.12 -14.62
CA ARG A 9 7.01 14.79 -13.32
C ARG A 9 6.17 13.93 -12.39
N ARG A 10 6.75 13.45 -11.29
CA ARG A 10 6.02 12.73 -10.24
C ARG A 10 5.00 13.70 -9.67
N VAL A 11 3.75 13.55 -10.10
CA VAL A 11 2.60 14.14 -9.42
C VAL A 11 2.66 13.63 -7.98
N THR A 12 2.95 14.52 -7.04
CA THR A 12 2.87 14.27 -5.61
C THR A 12 1.39 14.09 -5.27
N TYR A 13 0.92 12.84 -5.35
CA TYR A 13 -0.39 12.50 -4.83
C TYR A 13 -0.31 12.58 -3.30
N SER A 14 -0.84 13.67 -2.75
CA SER A 14 -1.30 13.69 -1.37
C SER A 14 -2.39 12.61 -1.26
N HIS A 15 -2.01 11.38 -0.89
CA HIS A 15 -2.90 10.22 -0.94
C HIS A 15 -3.83 10.20 0.28
N PRO A 16 -5.16 10.25 0.10
CA PRO A 16 -6.12 10.03 1.17
C PRO A 16 -6.26 8.55 1.58
N ASN A 17 -5.33 7.67 1.19
CA ASN A 17 -5.41 6.23 1.47
C ASN A 17 -4.14 5.72 2.15
N GLY A 18 -4.22 5.52 3.47
CA GLY A 18 -3.17 4.84 4.24
C GLY A 18 -2.82 3.46 3.69
N PHE A 19 -3.77 2.80 3.01
CA PHE A 19 -3.55 1.49 2.40
C PHE A 19 -2.51 1.50 1.27
N ALA A 20 -2.59 2.45 0.33
CA ALA A 20 -1.62 2.54 -0.77
C ALA A 20 -0.21 2.86 -0.28
N GLN A 21 -0.09 3.70 0.75
CA GLN A 21 1.19 3.99 1.40
C GLN A 21 1.74 2.75 2.11
N SER A 22 0.88 1.97 2.75
CA SER A 22 1.27 0.74 3.44
C SER A 22 1.82 -0.30 2.48
N LEU A 23 1.18 -0.48 1.32
CA LEU A 23 1.69 -1.37 0.26
C LEU A 23 3.09 -0.95 -0.20
N ALA A 24 3.33 0.34 -0.40
CA ALA A 24 4.64 0.84 -0.81
C ALA A 24 5.71 0.59 0.26
N ARG A 25 5.40 0.89 1.53
CA ARG A 25 6.31 0.68 2.66
C ARG A 25 6.66 -0.78 2.86
N ILE A 26 5.65 -1.66 2.84
CA ILE A 26 5.86 -3.11 2.97
C ILE A 26 6.73 -3.62 1.83
N LYS A 27 6.45 -3.20 0.59
CA LYS A 27 7.27 -3.57 -0.56
C LYS A 27 8.73 -3.10 -0.43
N GLU A 28 8.96 -1.86 0.02
CA GLU A 28 10.31 -1.32 0.20
C GLU A 28 11.06 -2.03 1.32
N ALA A 29 10.41 -2.29 2.45
CA ALA A 29 11.03 -2.95 3.60
C ALA A 29 11.29 -4.44 3.39
N SER A 30 10.40 -5.13 2.67
CA SER A 30 10.54 -6.57 2.38
C SER A 30 11.41 -6.89 1.17
N GLY A 31 11.76 -5.89 0.35
CA GLY A 31 12.46 -6.09 -0.92
C GLY A 31 11.61 -6.75 -2.01
N LEU A 32 10.33 -6.99 -1.77
CA LEU A 32 9.45 -7.67 -2.72
C LEU A 32 9.20 -6.85 -3.99
N THR A 33 8.89 -7.54 -5.09
CA THR A 33 8.34 -6.89 -6.27
C THR A 33 6.83 -6.67 -6.11
N TRP A 34 6.23 -5.86 -6.97
CA TRP A 34 4.78 -5.72 -7.01
C TRP A 34 4.06 -7.03 -7.38
N ALA A 35 4.71 -7.90 -8.14
CA ALA A 35 4.15 -9.20 -8.50
C ALA A 35 4.15 -10.15 -7.29
N ASP A 36 5.24 -10.17 -6.53
CA ASP A 36 5.31 -10.97 -5.29
C ASP A 36 4.28 -10.47 -4.29
N LEU A 37 4.18 -9.15 -4.07
CA LEU A 37 3.18 -8.58 -3.18
C LEU A 37 1.76 -8.96 -3.59
N ALA A 38 1.46 -9.00 -4.90
CA ALA A 38 0.16 -9.41 -5.40
C ALA A 38 -0.11 -10.89 -5.09
N ARG A 39 0.89 -11.75 -5.28
CA ARG A 39 0.84 -13.18 -4.95
C ARG A 39 0.61 -13.40 -3.46
N GLU A 40 1.36 -12.71 -2.61
CA GLU A 40 1.22 -12.80 -1.15
C GLU A 40 -0.15 -12.31 -0.66
N LEU A 41 -0.71 -11.28 -1.31
CA LEU A 41 -2.05 -10.75 -1.00
C LEU A 41 -3.19 -11.53 -1.67
N GLY A 42 -2.89 -12.57 -2.45
CA GLY A 42 -3.88 -13.34 -3.19
C GLY A 42 -4.68 -12.51 -4.20
N THR A 43 -4.05 -11.51 -4.82
CA THR A 43 -4.67 -10.57 -5.76
C THR A 43 -3.84 -10.39 -7.03
N SER A 44 -4.31 -9.57 -7.96
CA SER A 44 -3.58 -9.26 -9.20
C SER A 44 -2.78 -7.95 -9.08
N THR A 45 -1.71 -7.84 -9.86
CA THR A 45 -0.93 -6.58 -9.99
C THR A 45 -1.79 -5.43 -10.51
N LEU A 46 -2.82 -5.73 -11.30
CA LEU A 46 -3.82 -4.75 -11.75
C LEU A 46 -4.63 -4.19 -10.57
N ASN A 47 -5.06 -5.03 -9.64
CA ASN A 47 -5.75 -4.57 -8.43
C ASN A 47 -4.85 -3.71 -7.55
N LEU A 48 -3.58 -4.09 -7.38
CA LEU A 48 -2.60 -3.25 -6.67
C LEU A 48 -2.45 -1.87 -7.35
N TRP A 49 -2.38 -1.84 -8.68
CA TRP A 49 -2.33 -0.58 -9.43
C TRP A 49 -3.58 0.27 -9.20
N ARG A 50 -4.78 -0.32 -9.23
CA ARG A 50 -6.05 0.37 -8.95
C ARG A 50 -6.07 0.95 -7.52
N TRP A 51 -5.63 0.19 -6.53
CA TRP A 51 -5.58 0.68 -5.14
C TRP A 51 -4.61 1.83 -4.96
N ARG A 52 -3.46 1.78 -5.63
CA ARG A 52 -2.49 2.90 -5.66
C ARG A 52 -3.03 4.14 -6.38
N LYS A 53 -4.02 3.97 -7.26
CA LYS A 53 -4.75 5.06 -7.92
C LYS A 53 -5.94 5.60 -7.12
N GLY A 54 -6.22 5.02 -5.94
CA GLY A 54 -7.26 5.50 -5.03
C GLY A 54 -8.52 4.65 -4.99
N VAL A 55 -8.58 3.55 -5.75
CA VAL A 55 -9.69 2.59 -5.59
C VAL A 55 -9.60 1.95 -4.22
N HIS A 56 -10.72 1.89 -3.49
CA HIS A 56 -10.73 1.28 -2.17
C HIS A 56 -10.63 -0.25 -2.27
N PRO A 57 -9.70 -0.90 -1.54
CA PRO A 57 -9.73 -2.34 -1.36
C PRO A 57 -10.97 -2.74 -0.54
N ASN A 58 -11.47 -3.96 -0.76
CA ASN A 58 -12.45 -4.56 0.14
C ASN A 58 -11.80 -4.98 1.49
N ALA A 59 -12.63 -5.31 2.48
CA ALA A 59 -12.17 -5.72 3.81
C ALA A 59 -11.23 -6.93 3.80
N ARG A 60 -11.44 -7.90 2.89
CA ARG A 60 -10.57 -9.09 2.76
C ARG A 60 -9.13 -8.70 2.42
N HIS A 61 -8.92 -7.73 1.54
CA HIS A 61 -7.57 -7.28 1.19
C HIS A 61 -6.92 -6.44 2.30
N LEU A 62 -7.71 -5.72 3.11
CA LEU A 62 -7.19 -5.04 4.31
C LEU A 62 -6.65 -6.06 5.31
N LEU A 63 -7.42 -7.12 5.57
CA LEU A 63 -7.01 -8.21 6.47
C LEU A 63 -5.79 -8.96 5.93
N ALA A 64 -5.76 -9.26 4.62
CA ALA A 64 -4.60 -9.90 3.99
C ALA A 64 -3.34 -9.04 4.11
N LEU A 65 -3.45 -7.72 3.97
CA LEU A 65 -2.32 -6.81 4.19
C LEU A 65 -1.85 -6.81 5.64
N GLN A 66 -2.79 -6.85 6.59
CA GLN A 66 -2.46 -6.89 8.01
C GLN A 66 -1.79 -8.20 8.41
N ASP A 67 -2.27 -9.33 7.90
CA ASP A 67 -1.65 -10.64 8.10
C ASP A 67 -0.25 -10.71 7.50
N LEU A 68 -0.08 -10.22 6.26
CA LEU A 68 1.22 -10.13 5.61
C LEU A 68 2.20 -9.28 6.41
N ALA A 69 1.77 -8.10 6.85
CA ALA A 69 2.61 -7.21 7.64
C ALA A 69 3.00 -7.86 8.98
N ARG A 70 2.08 -8.56 9.65
CA ARG A 70 2.39 -9.30 10.89
C ARG A 70 3.39 -10.43 10.64
N ARG A 71 3.19 -11.24 9.59
CA ARG A 71 4.10 -12.35 9.24
C ARG A 71 5.52 -11.89 8.91
N MET A 72 5.68 -10.65 8.42
CA MET A 72 6.98 -10.06 8.08
C MET A 72 7.54 -9.14 9.17
N ASP A 73 6.90 -9.03 10.34
CA ASP A 73 7.26 -8.10 11.41
C ASP A 73 7.22 -6.60 10.98
N LEU A 74 6.39 -6.28 9.98
CA LEU A 74 6.22 -4.95 9.38
C LEU A 74 4.93 -4.25 9.81
N GLU A 75 4.25 -4.72 10.87
CA GLU A 75 2.98 -4.15 11.34
C GLU A 75 3.09 -2.67 11.73
N HIS A 76 4.28 -2.25 12.16
CA HIS A 76 4.60 -0.86 12.50
C HIS A 76 4.56 0.08 11.29
N LEU A 77 4.59 -0.44 10.06
CA LEU A 77 4.49 0.33 8.82
C LEU A 77 3.05 0.64 8.42
N LEU A 78 2.08 -0.11 8.97
CA LEU A 78 0.66 0.12 8.74
C LEU A 78 0.21 1.42 9.43
N PRO A 79 -0.83 2.09 8.92
CA PRO A 79 -1.36 3.28 9.55
C PRO A 79 -2.05 2.79 10.81
N ARG A 80 -1.53 3.16 11.99
CA ARG A 80 -2.27 2.95 13.22
C ARG A 80 -3.60 3.67 13.07
N ALA A 81 -4.71 2.92 13.12
CA ALA A 81 -6.01 3.52 13.26
C ALA A 81 -5.93 4.41 14.50
N ARG A 82 -5.90 5.73 14.30
CA ARG A 82 -6.06 6.66 15.41
C ARG A 82 -7.49 6.47 15.87
N VAL A 83 -7.70 5.59 16.83
CA VAL A 83 -8.94 5.53 17.59
C VAL A 83 -9.02 6.90 18.27
N ARG A 84 -9.76 7.84 17.66
CA ARG A 84 -10.15 9.06 18.37
C ARG A 84 -11.01 8.56 19.52
N ARG A 85 -10.44 8.52 20.73
CA ARG A 85 -11.23 8.28 21.94
C ARG A 85 -12.38 9.30 21.94
N PRO A 86 -13.65 8.88 22.09
CA PRO A 86 -14.73 9.83 22.25
C PRO A 86 -14.45 10.66 23.51
N PRO A 87 -14.71 11.98 23.50
CA PRO A 87 -14.62 12.77 24.72
C PRO A 87 -15.68 12.24 25.69
N HIS A 88 -15.23 11.74 26.85
CA HIS A 88 -16.10 11.51 27.99
C HIS A 88 -16.65 12.88 28.41
N ARG A 89 -17.98 13.04 28.34
CA ARG A 89 -18.69 14.21 28.86
C ARG A 89 -19.52 13.77 30.05
#